data_AF-A0A1H1M6V6-F1
#
_entry.id   AF-A0A1H1M6V6-F1
#
_cell.length_a   1.000
_cell.length_b   1.000
_cell.length_c   1.000
_cell.angle_alpha   90.00
_cell.angle_beta   90.00
_cell.angle_gamma   90.00
#
_symmetry.space_group_name_H-M   'P 1'
#
loop_
_entity.id
_entity.type
_entity.pdbx_description
1 polymer ?
#
loop_
_entity_poly.entity_id
_entity_poly.type
_entity_poly.pdbx_seq_one_letter_code
_entity_poly.pdbx_strand_id
1 'polypeptide(L)'
;MHLGPGAAADGGATAVAGRHGSAERPRRAVAVTVATAAGLAGVVLLVTVVALVLRAARTDPMTPYVAPQYWLGYDDGFVRRGLPGAVLRALSGGRPPTLALANAAAVGLTVAAVVALLVLAAALARRARDRWTGLALAAAVVATPLGLSHTARDLGRPDALGVLVAVVVVTVPWSRLPPVLAVVLVALATSVAIGAVELLAVLVLPLAWCALRSAFPAGRARTLAPTLAVLPGLVLAVVSAVLPAPPAALARAHADAAAAGVPAPVPLPGGPPDHDAVSRLGYGLFDNISSYYTTTSVLSVVITTAVWAGVHLLLLAVAWRLLGRAWRDRTFWLLVGGSVAVALALSVAGIDFRRWWALATVGALGVLALVARRPRAPVAPIGTGTAVGVLVLAVSGLLLRTMPVLPLQTEHLERLLLGLG
;
A
#
# COMPACT_ATOMS: atom_id res chain seq x y z
N MET A 1 39.09 -59.25 -55.34
CA MET A 1 37.89 -59.72 -56.04
C MET A 1 36.67 -59.01 -55.46
N HIS A 2 35.78 -58.60 -56.34
CA HIS A 2 34.46 -57.99 -56.14
C HIS A 2 34.36 -56.55 -55.59
N LEU A 3 34.54 -55.64 -56.54
CA LEU A 3 33.78 -54.41 -56.72
C LEU A 3 32.28 -54.69 -56.94
N GLY A 4 31.43 -53.75 -56.50
CA GLY A 4 30.01 -53.65 -56.85
C GLY A 4 29.38 -52.34 -56.34
N PRO A 5 28.98 -51.40 -57.22
CA PRO A 5 28.51 -50.05 -56.88
C PRO A 5 26.98 -49.91 -56.92
N GLY A 6 26.43 -48.90 -56.24
CA GLY A 6 25.06 -48.40 -56.45
C GLY A 6 24.58 -47.59 -55.25
N ALA A 7 23.81 -46.52 -55.39
CA ALA A 7 23.36 -45.72 -56.50
C ALA A 7 22.85 -44.42 -55.85
N ALA A 8 22.93 -43.33 -56.59
CA ALA A 8 22.50 -42.00 -56.19
C ALA A 8 21.04 -41.96 -55.72
N ALA A 9 20.76 -41.15 -54.69
CA ALA A 9 19.43 -40.62 -54.43
C ALA A 9 19.55 -39.14 -54.04
N ASP A 10 19.38 -38.29 -55.04
CA ASP A 10 19.12 -36.86 -54.91
C ASP A 10 17.82 -36.66 -54.10
N GLY A 11 17.98 -36.36 -52.81
CA GLY A 11 16.90 -35.91 -51.94
C GLY A 11 16.72 -34.40 -52.06
N GLY A 12 15.74 -33.98 -52.85
CA GLY A 12 15.41 -32.59 -53.13
C GLY A 12 15.32 -31.71 -51.89
N ALA A 13 16.16 -30.67 -51.87
CA ALA A 13 16.05 -29.54 -50.97
C ALA A 13 14.79 -28.72 -51.29
N THR A 14 13.67 -29.07 -50.67
CA THR A 14 12.51 -28.18 -50.58
C THR A 14 12.77 -27.15 -49.48
N ALA A 15 13.27 -26.00 -49.88
CA ALA A 15 13.36 -24.81 -49.05
C ALA A 15 11.97 -24.43 -48.53
N VAL A 16 11.69 -24.75 -47.27
CA VAL A 16 10.50 -24.28 -46.53
C VAL A 16 10.74 -22.81 -46.16
N ALA A 17 10.69 -21.94 -47.15
CA ALA A 17 10.55 -20.50 -46.97
C ALA A 17 9.06 -20.20 -46.71
N GLY A 18 8.65 -20.09 -45.45
CA GLY A 18 7.24 -19.76 -45.21
C GLY A 18 6.68 -19.84 -43.79
N ARG A 19 7.44 -19.58 -42.72
CA ARG A 19 6.84 -19.43 -41.36
C ARG A 19 7.54 -18.37 -40.48
N HIS A 20 7.94 -17.24 -41.06
CA HIS A 20 8.41 -16.10 -40.26
C HIS A 20 7.35 -15.01 -40.01
N GLY A 21 6.15 -15.11 -40.61
CA GLY A 21 5.09 -14.10 -40.45
C GLY A 21 4.13 -14.28 -39.26
N SER A 22 4.06 -15.45 -38.62
CA SER A 22 3.02 -15.72 -37.60
C SER A 22 3.41 -15.33 -36.17
N ALA A 23 4.70 -15.19 -35.86
CA ALA A 23 5.17 -14.86 -34.51
C ALA A 23 5.20 -13.34 -34.21
N GLU A 24 5.13 -12.47 -35.22
CA GLU A 24 5.19 -11.02 -35.02
C GLU A 24 3.85 -10.38 -34.60
N ARG A 25 2.72 -10.86 -35.14
CA ARG A 25 1.38 -10.36 -34.81
C ARG A 25 1.06 -10.38 -33.31
N PRO A 26 1.29 -11.47 -32.55
CA PRO A 26 0.98 -11.51 -31.12
C PRO A 26 1.86 -10.55 -30.30
N ARG A 27 3.09 -10.27 -30.73
CA ARG A 27 3.98 -9.33 -30.04
C ARG A 27 3.50 -7.88 -30.18
N ARG A 28 3.01 -7.50 -31.36
CA ARG A 28 2.44 -6.15 -31.58
C ARG A 28 1.20 -5.91 -30.73
N ALA A 29 0.28 -6.87 -30.67
CA ALA A 29 -0.94 -6.74 -29.86
C ALA A 29 -0.61 -6.55 -28.36
N VAL A 30 0.31 -7.34 -27.81
CA VAL A 30 0.76 -7.19 -26.42
C VAL A 30 1.42 -5.84 -26.17
N ALA A 31 2.30 -5.39 -27.07
CA ALA A 31 2.96 -4.09 -26.95
C ALA A 31 1.95 -2.93 -26.95
N VAL A 32 0.94 -2.99 -27.83
CA VAL A 32 -0.15 -2.01 -27.86
C VAL A 32 -0.94 -2.04 -26.56
N THR A 33 -1.35 -3.20 -26.05
CA THR A 33 -2.09 -3.28 -24.78
C THR A 33 -1.29 -2.73 -23.60
N VAL A 34 0.01 -3.05 -23.52
CA VAL A 34 0.89 -2.51 -22.46
C VAL A 34 1.06 -1.00 -22.60
N ALA A 35 1.24 -0.48 -23.82
CA ALA A 35 1.33 0.95 -24.07
C ALA A 35 0.03 1.67 -23.69
N THR A 36 -1.13 1.13 -24.07
CA THR A 36 -2.44 1.65 -23.68
C THR A 36 -2.61 1.67 -22.17
N ALA A 37 -2.26 0.58 -21.49
CA ALA A 37 -2.38 0.52 -20.04
C ALA A 37 -1.40 1.48 -19.33
N ALA A 38 -0.19 1.66 -19.86
CA ALA A 38 0.75 2.67 -19.37
C ALA A 38 0.24 4.10 -19.60
N GLY A 39 -0.37 4.37 -20.76
CA GLY A 39 -1.03 5.64 -21.05
C GLY A 39 -2.16 5.92 -20.07
N LEU A 40 -3.04 4.94 -19.83
CA LEU A 40 -4.10 5.04 -18.84
C LEU A 40 -3.55 5.25 -17.42
N ALA A 41 -2.49 4.53 -17.02
CA ALA A 41 -1.82 4.74 -15.75
C ALA A 41 -1.28 6.17 -15.61
N GLY A 42 -0.70 6.71 -16.68
CA GLY A 42 -0.27 8.11 -16.75
C GLY A 42 -1.43 9.09 -16.56
N VAL A 43 -2.58 8.83 -17.19
CA VAL A 43 -3.81 9.60 -16.97
C VAL A 43 -4.27 9.50 -15.52
N VAL A 44 -4.38 8.30 -14.94
CA VAL A 44 -4.82 8.11 -13.54
C VAL A 44 -3.90 8.88 -12.58
N LEU A 45 -2.58 8.80 -12.79
CA LEU A 45 -1.60 9.54 -12.00
C LEU A 45 -1.79 11.04 -12.16
N LEU A 46 -1.92 11.54 -13.39
CA LEU A 46 -2.14 12.96 -13.66
C LEU A 46 -3.40 13.47 -12.96
N VAL A 47 -4.54 12.80 -13.11
CA VAL A 47 -5.78 13.26 -12.44
C VAL A 47 -5.64 13.17 -10.91
N THR A 48 -4.87 12.20 -10.38
CA THR A 48 -4.60 12.11 -8.95
C THR A 48 -3.73 13.27 -8.45
N VAL A 49 -2.68 13.63 -9.19
CA VAL A 49 -1.82 14.78 -8.89
C VAL A 49 -2.61 16.08 -8.97
N VAL A 50 -3.41 16.27 -10.03
CA VAL A 50 -4.28 17.45 -10.17
C VAL A 50 -5.26 17.54 -9.00
N ALA A 51 -5.92 16.44 -8.62
CA ALA A 51 -6.82 16.42 -7.47
C ALA A 51 -6.10 16.75 -6.16
N LEU A 52 -4.87 16.26 -5.97
CA LEU A 52 -4.04 16.57 -4.82
C LEU A 52 -3.66 18.06 -4.77
N VAL A 53 -3.24 18.64 -5.90
CA VAL A 53 -2.90 20.07 -6.01
C VAL A 53 -4.13 20.94 -5.70
N LEU A 54 -5.27 20.63 -6.32
CA LEU A 54 -6.53 21.35 -6.07
C LEU A 54 -6.98 21.23 -4.61
N ARG A 55 -6.74 20.09 -3.97
CA ARG A 55 -7.06 19.90 -2.55
C ARG A 55 -6.08 20.65 -1.65
N ALA A 56 -4.79 20.62 -1.96
CA ALA A 56 -3.74 21.32 -1.23
C ALA A 56 -3.87 22.86 -1.33
N ALA A 57 -4.48 23.36 -2.41
CA ALA A 57 -4.76 24.78 -2.60
C ALA A 57 -5.97 25.29 -1.78
N ARG A 58 -6.71 24.42 -1.10
CA ARG A 58 -7.78 24.83 -0.18
C ARG A 58 -7.18 25.40 1.09
N THR A 59 -7.92 26.30 1.76
CA THR A 59 -7.54 26.84 3.08
C THR A 59 -7.33 25.72 4.10
N ASP A 60 -8.20 24.71 4.06
CA ASP A 60 -8.20 23.57 4.98
C ASP A 60 -8.23 22.24 4.19
N PRO A 61 -7.05 21.73 3.78
CA PRO A 61 -6.94 20.51 2.99
C PRO A 61 -7.30 19.24 3.80
N MET A 62 -7.09 19.28 5.11
CA MET A 62 -7.43 18.21 6.05
C MET A 62 -8.89 18.27 6.45
N THR A 63 -9.51 17.11 6.67
CA THR A 63 -10.86 17.07 7.23
C THR A 63 -10.81 17.33 8.74
N PRO A 64 -11.87 17.92 9.32
CA PRO A 64 -12.00 18.10 10.77
C PRO A 64 -11.87 16.79 11.55
N TYR A 65 -12.25 15.67 10.92
CA TYR A 65 -12.10 14.32 11.46
C TYR A 65 -10.62 13.92 11.69
N VAL A 66 -9.71 14.31 10.81
CA VAL A 66 -8.30 13.86 10.83
C VAL A 66 -7.38 14.87 11.51
N ALA A 67 -7.63 16.16 11.30
CA ALA A 67 -6.73 17.25 11.69
C ALA A 67 -6.28 17.21 13.16
N PRO A 68 -7.14 16.94 14.16
CA PRO A 68 -6.73 16.97 15.57
C PRO A 68 -5.59 16.00 15.93
N GLN A 69 -5.32 14.97 15.11
CA GLN A 69 -4.20 14.03 15.32
C GLN A 69 -2.82 14.72 15.33
N TYR A 70 -2.68 15.87 14.67
CA TYR A 70 -1.42 16.63 14.63
C TYR A 70 -1.13 17.43 15.90
N TRP A 71 -2.08 17.47 16.84
CA TRP A 71 -1.91 18.11 18.15
C TRP A 71 -1.72 17.09 19.29
N LEU A 72 -1.80 15.79 18.99
CA LEU A 72 -1.44 14.75 19.94
C LEU A 72 0.09 14.68 20.11
N GLY A 73 0.54 14.73 21.36
CA GLY A 73 1.95 14.67 21.72
C GLY A 73 2.19 13.77 22.93
N TYR A 74 3.42 13.79 23.45
CA TYR A 74 3.85 12.98 24.60
C TYR A 74 3.95 13.79 25.89
N ASP A 75 3.33 14.98 25.95
CA ASP A 75 3.41 15.88 27.10
C ASP A 75 2.83 15.26 28.39
N ASP A 76 1.87 14.34 28.23
CA ASP A 76 1.22 13.61 29.33
C ASP A 76 1.74 12.17 29.44
N GLY A 77 2.97 11.91 28.97
CA GLY A 77 3.59 10.59 28.93
C GLY A 77 3.30 9.84 27.62
N PHE A 78 3.14 8.52 27.69
CA PHE A 78 2.89 7.72 26.49
C PHE A 78 1.46 7.94 25.96
N VAL A 79 1.37 8.48 24.74
CA VAL A 79 0.10 8.67 24.02
C VAL A 79 0.19 7.97 22.67
N ARG A 80 -0.66 6.99 22.42
CA ARG A 80 -0.70 6.29 21.13
C ARG A 80 -0.90 7.29 19.99
N ARG A 81 -0.17 7.12 18.90
CA ARG A 81 -0.15 8.03 17.73
C ARG A 81 0.31 9.47 18.03
N GLY A 82 0.94 9.73 19.17
CA GLY A 82 1.46 11.06 19.53
C GLY A 82 2.71 11.50 18.78
N LEU A 83 3.36 10.61 18.00
CA LEU A 83 4.62 10.94 17.35
C LEU A 83 4.53 12.11 16.35
N PRO A 84 3.53 12.18 15.44
CA PRO A 84 3.46 13.26 14.47
C PRO A 84 3.33 14.63 15.14
N GLY A 85 2.45 14.77 16.14
CA GLY A 85 2.29 16.05 16.84
C GLY A 85 3.47 16.39 17.74
N ALA A 86 4.12 15.40 18.36
CA ALA A 86 5.38 15.62 19.11
C ALA A 86 6.50 16.16 18.20
N VAL A 87 6.64 15.63 16.98
CA VAL A 87 7.60 16.13 16.00
C VAL A 87 7.25 17.55 15.56
N LEU A 88 5.98 17.84 15.26
CA LEU A 88 5.58 19.19 14.88
C LEU A 88 5.79 20.20 16.01
N ARG A 89 5.50 19.82 17.25
CA ARG A 89 5.75 20.63 18.45
C ARG A 89 7.23 20.93 18.63
N ALA A 90 8.10 19.95 18.38
CA ALA A 90 9.55 20.17 18.41
C ALA A 90 9.99 21.17 17.31
N LEU A 91 9.42 21.07 16.11
CA LEU A 91 9.70 22.00 15.00
C LEU A 91 9.19 23.43 15.27
N SER A 92 8.16 23.60 16.08
CA SER A 92 7.63 24.89 16.53
C SER A 92 8.24 25.39 17.85
N GLY A 93 9.38 24.85 18.27
CA GLY A 93 10.10 25.29 19.47
C GLY A 93 9.38 24.99 20.78
N GLY A 94 8.64 23.86 20.83
CA GLY A 94 7.89 23.41 21.99
C GLY A 94 6.44 23.92 22.07
N ARG A 95 6.02 24.79 21.15
CA ARG A 95 4.65 25.34 21.11
C ARG A 95 3.69 24.42 20.35
N PRO A 96 2.38 24.43 20.65
CA PRO A 96 1.40 23.74 19.81
C PRO A 96 1.54 24.15 18.34
N PRO A 97 1.47 23.20 17.38
CA PRO A 97 1.65 23.54 15.98
C PRO A 97 0.53 24.44 15.46
N THR A 98 0.86 25.33 14.54
CA THR A 98 -0.16 26.11 13.82
C THR A 98 -0.88 25.23 12.81
N LEU A 99 -2.12 25.60 12.44
CA LEU A 99 -2.87 24.88 11.40
C LEU A 99 -2.13 24.87 10.06
N ALA A 100 -1.46 25.96 9.71
CA ALA A 100 -0.63 26.05 8.51
C ALA A 100 0.52 25.01 8.52
N LEU A 101 1.21 24.85 9.66
CA LEU A 101 2.28 23.86 9.80
C LEU A 101 1.74 22.42 9.70
N ALA A 102 0.61 22.14 10.34
CA ALA A 102 -0.05 20.84 10.26
C ALA A 102 -0.51 20.52 8.83
N ASN A 103 -1.12 21.48 8.14
CA ASN A 103 -1.51 21.35 6.73
C ASN A 103 -0.31 21.11 5.81
N ALA A 104 0.78 21.86 6.00
CA ALA A 104 2.01 21.67 5.23
C ALA A 104 2.61 20.27 5.45
N ALA A 105 2.65 19.79 6.70
CA ALA A 105 3.11 18.45 7.02
C ALA A 105 2.24 17.35 6.40
N ALA A 106 0.91 17.51 6.48
CA ALA A 106 -0.05 16.61 5.87
C ALA A 106 0.12 16.50 4.35
N VAL A 107 0.19 17.63 3.65
CA VAL A 107 0.42 17.68 2.20
C VAL A 107 1.78 17.09 1.85
N GLY A 108 2.83 17.46 2.58
CA GLY A 108 4.19 16.97 2.38
C GLY A 108 4.27 15.44 2.50
N LEU A 109 3.65 14.86 3.53
CA LEU A 109 3.56 13.41 3.70
C LEU A 109 2.79 12.75 2.56
N THR A 110 1.67 13.34 2.12
CA THR A 110 0.91 12.80 0.98
C THR A 110 1.74 12.80 -0.31
N VAL A 111 2.46 13.88 -0.61
CA VAL A 111 3.38 13.95 -1.75
C VAL A 111 4.51 12.92 -1.62
N ALA A 112 5.10 12.80 -0.44
CA ALA A 112 6.14 11.80 -0.16
C ALA A 112 5.63 10.37 -0.38
N ALA A 113 4.37 10.08 -0.02
CA ALA A 113 3.75 8.78 -0.29
C ALA A 113 3.54 8.51 -1.80
N VAL A 114 3.17 9.52 -2.59
CA VAL A 114 3.13 9.39 -4.07
C VAL A 114 4.50 9.02 -4.60
N VAL A 115 5.53 9.77 -4.20
CA VAL A 115 6.92 9.53 -4.64
C VAL A 115 7.38 8.14 -4.20
N ALA A 116 7.09 7.73 -2.96
CA ALA A 116 7.41 6.41 -2.45
C ALA A 116 6.76 5.30 -3.30
N LEU A 117 5.46 5.44 -3.65
CA LEU A 117 4.78 4.49 -4.53
C LEU A 117 5.45 4.39 -5.91
N LEU A 118 5.83 5.53 -6.51
CA LEU A 118 6.55 5.55 -7.78
C LEU A 118 7.92 4.86 -7.67
N VAL A 119 8.64 5.07 -6.58
CA VAL A 119 9.92 4.39 -6.30
C VAL A 119 9.72 2.89 -6.12
N LEU A 120 8.66 2.45 -5.44
CA LEU A 120 8.32 1.04 -5.31
C LEU A 120 7.98 0.41 -6.67
N ALA A 121 7.17 1.08 -7.47
CA ALA A 121 6.81 0.67 -8.82
C ALA A 121 8.07 0.52 -9.70
N ALA A 122 9.00 1.49 -9.64
CA ALA A 122 10.28 1.43 -10.32
C ALA A 122 11.17 0.29 -9.80
N ALA A 123 11.21 0.07 -8.48
CA ALA A 123 11.97 -1.03 -7.87
C ALA A 123 11.48 -2.39 -8.37
N LEU A 124 10.16 -2.59 -8.45
CA LEU A 124 9.52 -3.77 -9.01
C LEU A 124 9.78 -3.90 -10.51
N ALA A 125 9.62 -2.82 -11.28
CA ALA A 125 9.89 -2.81 -12.72
C ALA A 125 11.32 -3.23 -13.05
N ARG A 126 12.31 -2.84 -12.25
CA ARG A 126 13.71 -3.27 -12.41
C ARG A 126 13.94 -4.78 -12.16
N ARG A 127 13.00 -5.46 -11.51
CA ARG A 127 13.00 -6.93 -11.33
C ARG A 127 12.36 -7.66 -12.51
N ALA A 128 11.61 -6.97 -13.36
CA ALA A 128 11.12 -7.53 -14.61
C ALA A 128 12.28 -7.87 -15.57
N ARG A 129 12.02 -8.80 -16.49
CA ARG A 129 13.02 -9.31 -17.43
C ARG A 129 13.33 -8.32 -18.55
N ASP A 130 12.30 -7.63 -19.04
CA ASP A 130 12.37 -6.69 -20.15
C ASP A 130 11.61 -5.39 -19.84
N ARG A 131 11.88 -4.36 -20.65
CA ARG A 131 11.34 -3.00 -20.46
C ARG A 131 9.80 -2.94 -20.52
N TRP A 132 9.16 -3.76 -21.36
CA TRP A 132 7.70 -3.72 -21.54
C TRP A 132 7.00 -4.38 -20.36
N THR A 133 7.53 -5.51 -19.91
CA THR A 133 7.07 -6.16 -18.68
C THR A 133 7.29 -5.25 -17.46
N GLY A 134 8.43 -4.55 -17.40
CA GLY A 134 8.70 -3.56 -16.36
C GLY A 134 7.72 -2.39 -16.38
N LEU A 135 7.43 -1.85 -17.56
CA LEU A 135 6.44 -0.78 -17.75
C LEU A 135 5.03 -1.23 -17.36
N ALA A 136 4.61 -2.43 -17.78
CA ALA A 136 3.32 -3.01 -17.43
C ALA A 136 3.17 -3.19 -15.91
N LEU A 137 4.25 -3.63 -15.25
CA LEU A 137 4.28 -3.81 -13.80
C LEU A 137 4.18 -2.46 -13.07
N ALA A 138 4.95 -1.46 -13.51
CA ALA A 138 4.85 -0.11 -12.96
C ALA A 138 3.46 0.48 -13.16
N ALA A 139 2.89 0.33 -14.36
CA ALA A 139 1.54 0.78 -14.68
C ALA A 139 0.48 0.12 -13.79
N ALA A 140 0.56 -1.21 -13.57
CA ALA A 140 -0.37 -1.92 -12.70
C ALA A 140 -0.32 -1.42 -11.24
N VAL A 141 0.89 -1.14 -10.73
CA VAL A 141 1.09 -0.64 -9.36
C VAL A 141 0.62 0.81 -9.19
N VAL A 142 0.89 1.67 -10.18
CA VAL A 142 0.52 3.09 -10.09
C VAL A 142 -0.96 3.31 -10.39
N ALA A 143 -1.55 2.53 -11.30
CA ALA A 143 -2.95 2.71 -11.70
C ALA A 143 -3.94 2.01 -10.78
N THR A 144 -3.51 1.09 -9.90
CA THR A 144 -4.45 0.39 -9.00
C THR A 144 -5.11 1.37 -8.01
N PRO A 145 -6.43 1.25 -7.76
CA PRO A 145 -7.12 2.13 -6.81
C PRO A 145 -6.60 1.98 -5.37
N LEU A 146 -5.94 0.85 -5.07
CA LEU A 146 -5.27 0.58 -3.79
C LEU A 146 -3.90 1.28 -3.69
N GLY A 147 -3.16 1.44 -4.79
CA GLY A 147 -1.89 2.19 -4.78
C GLY A 147 -2.11 3.67 -4.52
N LEU A 148 -3.18 4.24 -5.11
CA LEU A 148 -3.48 5.67 -5.04
C LEU A 148 -4.43 6.07 -3.90
N SER A 149 -4.92 5.11 -3.09
CA SER A 149 -5.87 5.41 -2.03
C SER A 149 -5.31 6.43 -1.03
N HIS A 150 -4.09 6.20 -0.56
CA HIS A 150 -3.44 7.04 0.43
C HIS A 150 -3.14 8.45 -0.07
N THR A 151 -3.00 8.63 -1.38
CA THR A 151 -2.55 9.89 -1.96
C THR A 151 -3.71 10.80 -2.35
N ALA A 152 -4.85 10.22 -2.76
CA ALA A 152 -6.01 10.98 -3.20
C ALA A 152 -7.03 11.27 -2.09
N ARG A 153 -7.28 10.28 -1.22
CA ARG A 153 -8.40 10.30 -0.25
C ARG A 153 -7.94 10.65 1.16
N ASP A 154 -6.83 10.08 1.58
CA ASP A 154 -6.41 10.07 2.99
C ASP A 154 -5.43 11.21 3.35
N LEU A 155 -5.58 12.38 2.72
CA LEU A 155 -4.75 13.54 3.05
C LEU A 155 -4.82 13.85 4.54
N GLY A 156 -3.66 14.02 5.15
CA GLY A 156 -3.52 14.26 6.58
C GLY A 156 -3.44 13.01 7.43
N ARG A 157 -3.64 11.80 6.87
CA ARG A 157 -3.43 10.59 7.66
C ARG A 157 -1.95 10.24 7.76
N PRO A 158 -1.46 9.87 8.96
CA PRO A 158 -0.06 9.49 9.15
C PRO A 158 0.34 8.16 8.49
N ASP A 159 -0.58 7.44 7.83
CA ASP A 159 -0.26 6.20 7.08
C ASP A 159 0.79 6.38 5.99
N ALA A 160 0.84 7.58 5.41
CA ALA A 160 1.82 7.96 4.41
C ALA A 160 3.27 7.72 4.91
N LEU A 161 3.51 7.87 6.21
CA LEU A 161 4.81 7.60 6.82
C LEU A 161 5.15 6.10 6.76
N GLY A 162 4.17 5.23 6.95
CA GLY A 162 4.33 3.78 6.80
C GLY A 162 4.70 3.37 5.38
N VAL A 163 4.07 3.99 4.37
CA VAL A 163 4.41 3.79 2.95
C VAL A 163 5.83 4.27 2.66
N LEU A 164 6.21 5.45 3.16
CA LEU A 164 7.56 5.98 3.00
C LEU A 164 8.61 5.05 3.62
N VAL A 165 8.41 4.64 4.88
CA VAL A 165 9.30 3.71 5.59
C VAL A 165 9.38 2.37 4.86
N ALA A 166 8.25 1.82 4.41
CA ALA A 166 8.23 0.59 3.64
C ALA A 166 9.14 0.67 2.40
N VAL A 167 9.09 1.79 1.68
CA VAL A 167 9.90 1.99 0.47
C VAL A 167 11.38 2.17 0.79
N VAL A 168 11.71 2.91 1.86
CA VAL A 168 13.10 2.99 2.36
C VAL A 168 13.63 1.60 2.70
N VAL A 169 12.87 0.81 3.47
CA VAL A 169 13.21 -0.57 3.85
C VAL A 169 13.40 -1.47 2.63
N VAL A 170 12.58 -1.30 1.58
CA VAL A 170 12.66 -2.12 0.37
C VAL A 170 13.84 -1.75 -0.54
N THR A 171 14.21 -0.47 -0.59
CA THR A 171 15.12 0.05 -1.63
C THR A 171 16.54 0.31 -1.17
N VAL A 172 16.77 0.53 0.13
CA VAL A 172 18.12 0.72 0.68
C VAL A 172 18.90 -0.60 0.59
N PRO A 173 20.15 -0.59 0.09
CA PRO A 173 20.99 -1.77 0.00
C PRO A 173 21.62 -2.11 1.35
N TRP A 174 20.81 -2.61 2.31
CA TRP A 174 21.22 -2.88 3.70
C TRP A 174 22.47 -3.75 3.84
N SER A 175 22.73 -4.65 2.88
CA SER A 175 23.94 -5.48 2.85
C SER A 175 25.25 -4.72 2.64
N ARG A 176 25.18 -3.44 2.24
CA ARG A 176 26.35 -2.56 2.07
C ARG A 176 26.65 -1.71 3.30
N LEU A 177 25.80 -1.76 4.32
CA LEU A 177 25.99 -1.01 5.55
C LEU A 177 26.64 -1.89 6.63
N PRO A 178 27.37 -1.30 7.60
CA PRO A 178 27.77 -2.02 8.80
C PRO A 178 26.55 -2.69 9.47
N PRO A 179 26.64 -3.95 9.93
CA PRO A 179 25.48 -4.70 10.42
C PRO A 179 24.69 -3.98 11.52
N VAL A 180 25.40 -3.40 12.49
CA VAL A 180 24.80 -2.65 13.59
C VAL A 180 24.03 -1.43 13.07
N LEU A 181 24.62 -0.68 12.14
CA LEU A 181 23.98 0.49 11.55
C LEU A 181 22.71 0.10 10.78
N ALA A 182 22.73 -0.99 10.00
CA ALA A 182 21.56 -1.48 9.30
C ALA A 182 20.42 -1.85 10.26
N VAL A 183 20.73 -2.59 11.35
CA VAL A 183 19.74 -2.97 12.37
C VAL A 183 19.17 -1.74 13.06
N VAL A 184 20.00 -0.80 13.48
CA VAL A 184 19.58 0.43 14.17
C VAL A 184 18.70 1.29 13.26
N LEU A 185 19.10 1.53 12.01
CA LEU A 185 18.33 2.36 11.08
C LEU A 185 16.98 1.72 10.74
N VAL A 186 16.92 0.40 10.55
CA VAL A 186 15.65 -0.29 10.33
C VAL A 186 14.77 -0.24 11.57
N ALA A 187 15.33 -0.46 12.77
CA ALA A 187 14.59 -0.37 14.03
C ALA A 187 14.01 1.03 14.27
N LEU A 188 14.78 2.07 13.99
CA LEU A 188 14.32 3.46 14.08
C LEU A 188 13.21 3.74 13.06
N ALA A 189 13.40 3.35 11.80
CA ALA A 189 12.43 3.58 10.75
C ALA A 189 11.08 2.87 11.04
N THR A 190 11.11 1.61 11.48
CA THR A 190 9.88 0.88 11.84
C THR A 190 9.22 1.48 13.08
N SER A 191 10.00 1.85 14.11
CA SER A 191 9.46 2.49 15.32
C SER A 191 8.83 3.85 15.02
N VAL A 192 9.40 4.63 14.10
CA VAL A 192 8.82 5.90 13.64
C VAL A 192 7.48 5.68 12.94
N ALA A 193 7.39 4.72 12.00
CA ALA A 193 6.13 4.41 11.35
C ALA A 193 5.07 3.96 12.37
N ILE A 194 5.42 3.04 13.28
CA ILE A 194 4.50 2.48 14.27
C ILE A 194 4.11 3.51 15.33
N GLY A 195 5.01 4.40 15.72
CA GLY A 195 4.71 5.49 16.65
C GLY A 195 3.75 6.52 16.07
N ALA A 196 3.71 6.66 14.74
CA ALA A 196 2.72 7.46 14.05
C ALA A 196 1.36 6.75 13.95
N VAL A 197 1.35 5.46 13.60
CA VAL A 197 0.16 4.61 13.61
C VAL A 197 0.55 3.18 13.97
N GLU A 198 0.06 2.66 15.09
CA GLU A 198 0.45 1.36 15.62
C GLU A 198 0.12 0.20 14.65
N LEU A 199 -0.96 0.34 13.90
CA LEU A 199 -1.40 -0.63 12.91
C LEU A 199 -0.45 -0.75 11.72
N LEU A 200 0.47 0.21 11.50
CA LEU A 200 1.50 0.08 10.47
C LEU A 200 2.51 -1.03 10.77
N ALA A 201 2.52 -1.59 11.98
CA ALA A 201 3.35 -2.74 12.33
C ALA A 201 3.15 -3.93 11.38
N VAL A 202 1.91 -4.19 10.97
CA VAL A 202 1.58 -5.27 10.03
C VAL A 202 2.15 -5.05 8.62
N LEU A 203 2.45 -3.80 8.26
CA LEU A 203 3.10 -3.42 7.01
C LEU A 203 4.62 -3.46 7.16
N VAL A 204 5.17 -2.74 8.13
CA VAL A 204 6.62 -2.45 8.16
C VAL A 204 7.45 -3.57 8.79
N LEU A 205 6.91 -4.35 9.75
CA LEU A 205 7.67 -5.41 10.41
C LEU A 205 8.00 -6.59 9.47
N PRO A 206 7.06 -7.11 8.65
CA PRO A 206 7.39 -8.17 7.68
C PRO A 206 8.41 -7.71 6.64
N LEU A 207 8.37 -6.43 6.24
CA LEU A 207 9.34 -5.84 5.31
C LEU A 207 10.72 -5.74 5.94
N ALA A 208 10.81 -5.21 7.16
CA ALA A 208 12.06 -5.13 7.92
C ALA A 208 12.69 -6.50 8.11
N TRP A 209 11.88 -7.50 8.48
CA TRP A 209 12.31 -8.88 8.60
C TRP A 209 12.89 -9.42 7.29
N CYS A 210 12.16 -9.27 6.18
CA CYS A 210 12.60 -9.72 4.86
C CYS A 210 13.89 -9.00 4.41
N ALA A 211 13.96 -7.68 4.58
CA ALA A 211 15.09 -6.86 4.17
C ALA A 211 16.37 -7.26 4.89
N LEU A 212 16.34 -7.35 6.23
CA LEU A 212 17.52 -7.71 7.02
C LEU A 212 17.90 -9.19 6.86
N ARG A 213 16.91 -10.10 6.77
CA ARG A 213 17.19 -11.52 6.48
C ARG A 213 17.85 -11.70 5.10
N SER A 214 17.55 -10.82 4.14
CA SER A 214 18.20 -10.83 2.83
C SER A 214 19.61 -10.22 2.86
N ALA A 215 19.85 -9.27 3.77
CA ALA A 215 21.16 -8.64 3.98
C ALA A 215 22.16 -9.54 4.72
N PHE A 216 21.67 -10.41 5.61
CA PHE A 216 22.48 -11.34 6.41
C PHE A 216 22.15 -12.81 6.05
N PRO A 217 22.75 -13.38 4.98
CA PRO A 217 22.30 -14.65 4.41
C PRO A 217 22.64 -15.90 5.23
N ALA A 218 23.57 -15.83 6.19
CA ALA A 218 24.08 -16.99 6.92
C ALA A 218 24.31 -16.72 8.42
N GLY A 219 24.40 -17.79 9.20
CA GLY A 219 24.73 -17.76 10.63
C GLY A 219 23.63 -17.24 11.54
N ARG A 220 23.97 -17.01 12.83
CA ARG A 220 23.06 -16.48 13.85
C ARG A 220 22.53 -15.08 13.51
N ALA A 221 23.33 -14.27 12.80
CA ALA A 221 22.97 -12.92 12.37
C ALA A 221 21.71 -12.90 11.49
N ARG A 222 21.46 -13.96 10.70
CA ARG A 222 20.26 -14.10 9.85
C ARG A 222 18.95 -14.02 10.63
N THR A 223 18.97 -14.44 11.90
CA THR A 223 17.80 -14.43 12.79
C THR A 223 17.88 -13.30 13.79
N LEU A 224 19.04 -13.09 14.43
CA LEU A 224 19.20 -12.07 15.46
C LEU A 224 19.00 -10.64 14.93
N ALA A 225 19.58 -10.29 13.78
CA ALA A 225 19.47 -8.94 13.22
C ALA A 225 18.02 -8.52 12.93
N PRO A 226 17.20 -9.30 12.19
CA PRO A 226 15.80 -8.92 12.00
C PRO A 226 15.01 -8.94 13.31
N THR A 227 15.23 -9.90 14.22
CA THR A 227 14.56 -9.93 15.53
C THR A 227 14.83 -8.66 16.34
N LEU A 228 16.10 -8.25 16.47
CA LEU A 228 16.48 -7.04 17.20
C LEU A 228 15.91 -5.78 16.54
N ALA A 229 15.81 -5.75 15.21
CA ALA A 229 15.25 -4.59 14.51
C ALA A 229 13.73 -4.46 14.63
N VAL A 230 12.99 -5.57 14.67
CA VAL A 230 11.51 -5.53 14.76
C VAL A 230 11.01 -5.38 16.19
N LEU A 231 11.78 -5.80 17.19
CA LEU A 231 11.35 -5.86 18.58
C LEU A 231 10.86 -4.50 19.14
N PRO A 232 11.59 -3.37 18.97
CA PRO A 232 11.14 -2.08 19.50
C PRO A 232 9.79 -1.65 18.89
N GLY A 233 9.65 -1.79 17.58
CA GLY A 233 8.41 -1.50 16.87
C GLY A 233 7.26 -2.41 17.31
N LEU A 234 7.51 -3.71 17.51
CA LEU A 234 6.51 -4.65 18.00
C LEU A 234 6.04 -4.28 19.42
N VAL A 235 6.97 -3.97 20.33
CA VAL A 235 6.65 -3.52 21.69
C VAL A 235 5.79 -2.26 21.62
N LEU A 236 6.20 -1.27 20.82
CA LEU A 236 5.44 -0.04 20.63
C LEU A 236 4.03 -0.28 20.09
N ALA A 237 3.88 -1.19 19.13
CA ALA A 237 2.57 -1.55 18.57
C ALA A 237 1.66 -2.22 19.60
N VAL A 238 2.20 -3.17 20.37
CA VAL A 238 1.46 -3.87 21.44
C VAL A 238 1.04 -2.89 22.53
N VAL A 239 1.97 -2.08 23.03
CA VAL A 239 1.69 -1.05 24.05
C VAL A 239 0.62 -0.07 23.54
N SER A 240 0.74 0.41 22.30
CA SER A 240 -0.26 1.31 21.68
C SER A 240 -1.63 0.68 21.47
N ALA A 241 -1.70 -0.65 21.29
CA ALA A 241 -2.96 -1.37 21.07
C ALA A 241 -3.71 -1.63 22.39
N VAL A 242 -2.97 -1.77 23.50
CA VAL A 242 -3.53 -2.11 24.82
C VAL A 242 -3.81 -0.86 25.65
N LEU A 243 -2.95 0.16 25.57
CA LEU A 243 -3.10 1.37 26.38
C LEU A 243 -3.96 2.42 25.65
N PRO A 244 -5.15 2.79 26.19
CA PRO A 244 -5.91 3.90 25.66
C PRO A 244 -5.16 5.21 25.89
N ALA A 245 -5.44 6.21 25.05
CA ALA A 245 -4.89 7.54 25.25
C ALA A 245 -5.49 8.19 26.52
N PRO A 246 -4.68 8.87 27.35
CA PRO A 246 -5.19 9.57 28.53
C PRO A 246 -6.25 10.61 28.16
N PRO A 247 -7.40 10.69 28.86
CA PRO A 247 -8.45 11.68 28.56
C PRO A 247 -7.95 13.13 28.55
N ALA A 248 -7.01 13.47 29.44
CA ALA A 248 -6.39 14.79 29.50
C ALA A 248 -5.61 15.14 28.23
N ALA A 249 -4.90 14.17 27.63
CA ALA A 249 -4.16 14.35 26.39
C ALA A 249 -5.10 14.58 25.20
N LEU A 250 -6.23 13.86 25.17
CA LEU A 250 -7.27 14.03 24.14
C LEU A 250 -7.91 15.41 24.24
N ALA A 251 -8.33 15.81 25.45
CA ALA A 251 -8.93 17.13 25.69
C ALA A 251 -7.98 18.27 25.34
N ARG A 252 -6.69 18.15 25.68
CA ARG A 252 -5.66 19.13 25.31
C ARG A 252 -5.48 19.21 23.79
N ALA A 253 -5.39 18.06 23.10
CA ALA A 253 -5.26 18.04 21.66
C ALA A 253 -6.46 18.69 20.95
N HIS A 254 -7.68 18.48 21.45
CA HIS A 254 -8.88 19.17 20.95
C HIS A 254 -8.84 20.67 21.21
N ALA A 255 -8.47 21.09 22.42
CA ALA A 255 -8.36 22.51 22.77
C ALA A 255 -7.31 23.22 21.91
N ASP A 256 -6.11 22.62 21.76
CA ASP A 256 -5.03 23.17 20.95
C ASP A 256 -5.43 23.22 19.45
N ALA A 257 -6.10 22.19 18.94
CA ALA A 257 -6.60 22.16 17.57
C ALA A 257 -7.67 23.24 17.32
N ALA A 258 -8.62 23.39 18.25
CA ALA A 258 -9.65 24.44 18.18
C ALA A 258 -9.03 25.84 18.24
N ALA A 259 -8.04 26.05 19.11
CA ALA A 259 -7.29 27.30 19.21
C ALA A 259 -6.50 27.61 17.94
N ALA A 260 -6.06 26.58 17.20
CA ALA A 260 -5.43 26.71 15.89
C ALA A 260 -6.41 26.96 14.74
N GLY A 261 -7.72 26.96 15.00
CA GLY A 261 -8.78 27.20 14.02
C GLY A 261 -9.32 25.93 13.34
N VAL A 262 -9.02 24.74 13.85
CA VAL A 262 -9.64 23.50 13.35
C VAL A 262 -11.13 23.51 13.72
N PRO A 263 -12.05 23.46 12.74
CA PRO A 263 -13.48 23.44 13.04
C PRO A 263 -13.87 22.13 13.74
N ALA A 264 -14.96 22.17 14.50
CA ALA A 264 -15.49 20.97 15.14
C ALA A 264 -15.89 19.91 14.09
N PRO A 265 -15.70 18.60 14.38
CA PRO A 265 -16.20 17.54 13.51
C PRO A 265 -17.72 17.64 13.38
N VAL A 266 -18.24 17.49 12.16
CA VAL A 266 -19.68 17.42 11.93
C VAL A 266 -20.20 16.11 12.53
N PRO A 267 -21.18 16.15 13.45
CA PRO A 267 -21.76 14.94 14.01
C PRO A 267 -22.34 14.07 12.90
N LEU A 268 -22.07 12.76 12.94
CA LEU A 268 -22.78 11.82 12.07
C LEU A 268 -24.23 11.70 12.56
N PRO A 269 -25.24 11.71 11.68
CA PRO A 269 -26.63 11.44 12.06
C PRO A 269 -26.72 10.10 12.80
N GLY A 270 -27.23 10.10 14.04
CA GLY A 270 -27.29 8.91 14.90
C GLY A 270 -25.95 8.39 15.41
N GLY A 271 -24.85 9.09 15.14
CA GLY A 271 -23.52 8.79 15.67
C GLY A 271 -23.23 9.49 17.00
N PRO A 272 -22.19 9.06 17.74
CA PRO A 272 -21.75 9.77 18.93
C PRO A 272 -21.33 11.21 18.58
N PRO A 273 -21.59 12.19 19.48
CA PRO A 273 -21.33 13.60 19.23
C PRO A 273 -19.84 13.91 18.96
N ASP A 274 -18.93 13.10 19.50
CA ASP A 274 -17.47 13.29 19.40
C ASP A 274 -16.82 12.35 18.37
N HIS A 275 -17.35 12.31 17.15
CA HIS A 275 -16.86 11.39 16.12
C HIS A 275 -15.66 11.94 15.34
N ASP A 276 -14.50 12.09 15.98
CA ASP A 276 -13.21 12.32 15.30
C ASP A 276 -12.17 11.22 15.56
N ALA A 277 -11.04 11.30 14.84
CA ALA A 277 -10.00 10.29 14.93
C ALA A 277 -9.22 10.28 16.27
N VAL A 278 -9.23 11.39 17.01
CA VAL A 278 -8.58 11.55 18.32
C VAL A 278 -9.46 10.98 19.42
N SER A 279 -10.77 11.29 19.43
CA SER A 279 -11.74 10.72 20.38
C SER A 279 -11.74 9.19 20.35
N ARG A 280 -11.54 8.59 19.17
CA ARG A 280 -11.44 7.12 18.99
C ARG A 280 -10.24 6.48 19.69
N LEU A 281 -9.22 7.26 20.06
CA LEU A 281 -8.04 6.76 20.79
C LEU A 281 -8.29 6.58 22.29
N GLY A 282 -9.37 7.17 22.82
CA GLY A 282 -9.83 6.91 24.19
C GLY A 282 -10.41 5.52 24.40
N TYR A 283 -10.70 4.80 23.30
CA TYR A 283 -11.26 3.45 23.31
C TYR A 283 -10.19 2.41 23.00
N GLY A 284 -10.31 1.22 23.61
CA GLY A 284 -9.50 0.07 23.28
C GLY A 284 -9.81 -0.48 21.88
N LEU A 285 -9.01 -1.44 21.40
CA LEU A 285 -9.27 -2.13 20.13
C LEU A 285 -10.64 -2.84 20.15
N PHE A 286 -10.95 -3.54 21.24
CA PHE A 286 -12.18 -4.33 21.36
C PHE A 286 -13.44 -3.47 21.42
N ASP A 287 -13.39 -2.31 22.09
CA ASP A 287 -14.50 -1.35 22.16
C ASP A 287 -14.81 -0.75 20.78
N ASN A 288 -13.77 -0.51 19.97
CA ASN A 288 -13.94 -0.03 18.61
C ASN A 288 -14.59 -1.09 17.71
N ILE A 289 -14.25 -2.38 17.89
CA ILE A 289 -14.84 -3.49 17.14
C ILE A 289 -16.32 -3.65 17.49
N SER A 290 -16.66 -3.67 18.79
CA SER A 290 -18.05 -3.91 19.23
C SER A 290 -19.01 -2.80 18.81
N SER A 291 -18.60 -1.53 18.92
CA SER A 291 -19.39 -0.37 18.48
C SER A 291 -19.60 -0.31 16.95
N TYR A 292 -18.69 -0.92 16.18
CA TYR A 292 -18.70 -0.82 14.72
C TYR A 292 -19.70 -1.79 14.06
N TYR A 293 -19.66 -3.06 14.45
CA TYR A 293 -20.49 -4.09 13.80
C TYR A 293 -21.97 -4.00 14.15
N THR A 294 -22.34 -3.21 15.15
CA THR A 294 -23.75 -2.93 15.48
C THR A 294 -24.39 -1.92 14.52
N THR A 295 -23.62 -1.09 13.82
CA THR A 295 -24.13 0.01 12.98
C THR A 295 -23.92 -0.19 11.48
N THR A 296 -23.32 -1.31 11.08
CA THR A 296 -22.92 -1.56 9.69
C THR A 296 -23.66 -2.77 9.10
N SER A 297 -24.23 -2.61 7.90
CA SER A 297 -24.83 -3.72 7.15
C SER A 297 -23.79 -4.80 6.85
N VAL A 298 -24.10 -6.05 7.22
CA VAL A 298 -23.28 -7.23 6.90
C VAL A 298 -23.07 -7.34 5.38
N LEU A 299 -24.10 -7.06 4.58
CA LEU A 299 -24.01 -7.10 3.12
C LEU A 299 -23.00 -6.07 2.60
N SER A 300 -23.03 -4.84 3.13
CA SER A 300 -22.06 -3.80 2.76
C SER A 300 -20.63 -4.21 3.11
N VAL A 301 -20.40 -4.85 4.26
CA VAL A 301 -19.08 -5.38 4.64
C VAL A 301 -18.62 -6.45 3.66
N VAL A 302 -19.49 -7.40 3.32
CA VAL A 302 -19.17 -8.49 2.38
C VAL A 302 -18.83 -7.94 0.99
N ILE A 303 -19.66 -7.05 0.44
CA ILE A 303 -19.43 -6.45 -0.89
C ILE A 303 -18.12 -5.66 -0.90
N THR A 304 -17.92 -4.79 0.09
CA THR A 304 -16.71 -3.94 0.18
C THR A 304 -15.46 -4.81 0.30
N THR A 305 -15.50 -5.85 1.12
CA THR A 305 -14.40 -6.82 1.26
C THR A 305 -14.13 -7.54 -0.05
N ALA A 306 -15.17 -8.04 -0.73
CA ALA A 306 -15.04 -8.76 -2.00
C ALA A 306 -14.41 -7.88 -3.09
N VAL A 307 -14.82 -6.62 -3.19
CA VAL A 307 -14.27 -5.66 -4.18
C VAL A 307 -12.79 -5.41 -3.92
N TRP A 308 -12.41 -5.04 -2.71
CA TRP A 308 -11.01 -4.71 -2.42
C TRP A 308 -10.10 -5.95 -2.42
N ALA A 309 -10.60 -7.09 -1.93
CA ALA A 309 -9.91 -8.37 -2.05
C ALA A 309 -9.70 -8.75 -3.52
N GLY A 310 -10.71 -8.60 -4.37
CA GLY A 310 -10.62 -8.86 -5.80
C GLY A 310 -9.54 -8.03 -6.48
N VAL A 311 -9.52 -6.72 -6.23
CA VAL A 311 -8.48 -5.81 -6.76
C VAL A 311 -7.09 -6.20 -6.25
N HIS A 312 -6.96 -6.49 -4.95
CA HIS A 312 -5.71 -6.91 -4.33
C HIS A 312 -5.16 -8.20 -4.96
N LEU A 313 -6.00 -9.23 -5.06
CA LEU A 313 -5.66 -10.53 -5.64
C LEU A 313 -5.28 -10.38 -7.11
N LEU A 314 -6.05 -9.61 -7.89
CA LEU A 314 -5.76 -9.37 -9.29
C LEU A 314 -4.41 -8.67 -9.48
N LEU A 315 -4.11 -7.64 -8.67
CA LEU A 315 -2.84 -6.94 -8.74
C LEU A 315 -1.66 -7.85 -8.41
N LEU A 316 -1.73 -8.60 -7.30
CA LEU A 316 -0.66 -9.52 -6.92
C LEU A 316 -0.46 -10.63 -7.94
N ALA A 317 -1.54 -11.17 -8.49
CA ALA A 317 -1.52 -12.15 -9.57
C ALA A 317 -0.82 -11.62 -10.83
N VAL A 318 -1.23 -10.44 -11.30
CA VAL A 318 -0.64 -9.78 -12.47
C VAL A 318 0.84 -9.49 -12.22
N ALA A 319 1.18 -8.93 -11.05
CA ALA A 319 2.56 -8.65 -10.68
C ALA A 319 3.42 -9.93 -10.64
N TRP A 320 2.91 -10.99 -10.01
CA TRP A 320 3.58 -12.28 -9.92
C TRP A 320 3.86 -12.89 -11.31
N ARG A 321 2.88 -12.79 -12.22
CA ARG A 321 3.01 -13.27 -13.60
C ARG A 321 3.97 -12.45 -14.43
N LEU A 322 3.94 -11.12 -14.30
CA LEU A 322 4.90 -10.23 -14.96
C LEU A 322 6.34 -10.47 -14.45
N LEU A 323 6.50 -10.89 -13.19
CA LEU A 323 7.80 -11.34 -12.67
C LEU A 323 8.19 -12.75 -13.14
N GLY A 324 7.43 -13.35 -14.06
CA GLY A 324 7.73 -14.63 -14.69
C GLY A 324 7.55 -15.85 -13.79
N ARG A 325 6.74 -15.73 -12.72
CA ARG A 325 6.51 -16.81 -11.76
C ARG A 325 5.25 -17.62 -12.09
N ALA A 326 5.23 -18.86 -11.59
CA ALA A 326 4.09 -19.76 -11.73
C ALA A 326 3.10 -19.59 -10.58
N TRP A 327 1.81 -19.77 -10.86
CA TRP A 327 0.73 -19.72 -9.86
C TRP A 327 0.81 -20.83 -8.80
N ARG A 328 1.46 -21.95 -9.14
CA ARG A 328 1.65 -23.08 -8.22
C ARG A 328 2.79 -22.86 -7.21
N ASP A 329 3.49 -21.72 -7.27
CA ASP A 329 4.53 -21.38 -6.31
C ASP A 329 3.91 -21.15 -4.92
N ARG A 330 4.32 -21.94 -3.92
CA ARG A 330 3.84 -21.81 -2.53
C ARG A 330 4.09 -20.41 -1.96
N THR A 331 5.15 -19.74 -2.40
CA THR A 331 5.50 -18.38 -1.97
C THR A 331 4.41 -17.38 -2.34
N PHE A 332 3.76 -17.56 -3.50
CA PHE A 332 2.65 -16.70 -3.93
C PHE A 332 1.48 -16.81 -2.95
N TRP A 333 1.06 -18.04 -2.65
CA TRP A 333 -0.08 -18.29 -1.77
C TRP A 333 0.19 -17.91 -0.32
N LEU A 334 1.42 -18.07 0.17
CA LEU A 334 1.81 -17.56 1.49
C LEU A 334 1.75 -16.03 1.54
N LEU A 335 2.22 -15.36 0.50
CA LEU A 335 2.15 -13.89 0.41
C LEU A 335 0.69 -13.42 0.38
N VAL A 336 -0.11 -13.98 -0.53
CA VAL A 336 -1.52 -13.64 -0.70
C VAL A 336 -2.33 -13.95 0.56
N GLY A 337 -2.18 -15.16 1.10
CA GLY A 337 -2.89 -15.56 2.31
C GLY A 337 -2.52 -14.68 3.50
N GLY A 338 -1.23 -14.36 3.67
CA GLY A 338 -0.75 -13.45 4.71
C GLY A 338 -1.29 -12.02 4.55
N SER A 339 -1.24 -11.45 3.34
CA SER A 339 -1.71 -10.08 3.11
C SER A 339 -3.23 -9.95 3.21
N VAL A 340 -3.99 -10.96 2.78
CA VAL A 340 -5.45 -11.03 2.96
C VAL A 340 -5.80 -11.13 4.44
N ALA A 341 -5.15 -12.02 5.20
CA ALA A 341 -5.39 -12.13 6.63
C ALA A 341 -5.12 -10.81 7.37
N VAL A 342 -4.03 -10.12 7.02
CA VAL A 342 -3.72 -8.79 7.55
C VAL A 342 -4.79 -7.76 7.17
N ALA A 343 -5.18 -7.68 5.90
CA ALA A 343 -6.18 -6.72 5.45
C ALA A 343 -7.53 -6.94 6.15
N LEU A 344 -7.95 -8.19 6.32
CA LEU A 344 -9.18 -8.56 7.03
C LEU A 344 -9.08 -8.19 8.52
N ALA A 345 -8.00 -8.55 9.20
CA ALA A 345 -7.79 -8.21 10.61
C ALA A 345 -7.81 -6.69 10.85
N LEU A 346 -7.18 -5.92 9.96
CA LEU A 346 -7.21 -4.45 10.03
C LEU A 346 -8.60 -3.87 9.71
N SER A 347 -9.33 -4.48 8.77
CA SER A 347 -10.71 -4.07 8.44
C SER A 347 -11.69 -4.35 9.58
N VAL A 348 -11.39 -5.31 10.45
CA VAL A 348 -12.10 -5.51 11.72
C VAL A 348 -11.72 -4.42 12.72
N ALA A 349 -10.43 -4.07 12.82
CA ALA A 349 -9.92 -3.06 13.74
C ALA A 349 -10.33 -1.62 13.39
N GLY A 350 -10.67 -1.33 12.14
CA GLY A 350 -11.08 0.01 11.72
C GLY A 350 -11.93 0.01 10.45
N ILE A 351 -12.81 1.00 10.36
CA ILE A 351 -13.91 1.10 9.38
C ILE A 351 -13.43 1.35 7.93
N ASP A 352 -12.15 1.63 7.74
CA ASP A 352 -11.60 2.05 6.45
C ASP A 352 -11.06 0.86 5.64
N PHE A 353 -11.97 0.05 5.09
CA PHE A 353 -11.62 -1.16 4.33
C PHE A 353 -10.60 -0.82 3.24
N ARG A 354 -10.89 0.19 2.42
CA ARG A 354 -10.02 0.58 1.31
C ARG A 354 -8.60 0.90 1.77
N ARG A 355 -8.42 1.70 2.84
CA ARG A 355 -7.10 2.02 3.42
C ARG A 355 -6.35 0.78 3.87
N TRP A 356 -7.02 -0.14 4.55
CA TRP A 356 -6.35 -1.34 5.07
C TRP A 356 -5.93 -2.30 3.97
N TRP A 357 -6.79 -2.49 2.97
CA TRP A 357 -6.45 -3.23 1.75
C TRP A 357 -5.32 -2.56 0.96
N ALA A 358 -5.28 -1.22 0.93
CA ALA A 358 -4.20 -0.47 0.30
C ALA A 358 -2.84 -0.70 1.00
N LEU A 359 -2.78 -0.59 2.32
CA LEU A 359 -1.57 -0.86 3.10
C LEU A 359 -1.10 -2.30 2.94
N ALA A 360 -2.00 -3.29 3.04
CA ALA A 360 -1.67 -4.69 2.85
C ALA A 360 -1.12 -4.96 1.42
N THR A 361 -1.66 -4.26 0.43
CA THR A 361 -1.18 -4.33 -0.96
C THR A 361 0.22 -3.76 -1.10
N VAL A 362 0.49 -2.57 -0.56
CA VAL A 362 1.82 -1.95 -0.58
C VAL A 362 2.84 -2.85 0.13
N GLY A 363 2.47 -3.44 1.26
CA GLY A 363 3.31 -4.39 1.99
C GLY A 363 3.62 -5.63 1.17
N ALA A 364 2.60 -6.24 0.56
CA ALA A 364 2.80 -7.40 -0.29
C ALA A 364 3.71 -7.09 -1.50
N LEU A 365 3.50 -5.95 -2.15
CA LEU A 365 4.37 -5.46 -3.23
C LEU A 365 5.81 -5.21 -2.77
N GLY A 366 6.00 -4.69 -1.56
CA GLY A 366 7.32 -4.53 -0.94
C GLY A 366 8.02 -5.87 -0.68
N VAL A 367 7.30 -6.86 -0.15
CA VAL A 367 7.83 -8.22 0.04
C VAL A 367 8.19 -8.84 -1.32
N LEU A 368 7.35 -8.64 -2.34
CA LEU A 368 7.67 -9.05 -3.72
C LEU A 368 8.95 -8.39 -4.21
N ALA A 369 9.12 -7.08 -4.02
CA ALA A 369 10.33 -6.38 -4.44
C ALA A 369 11.60 -6.92 -3.74
N LEU A 370 11.50 -7.34 -2.48
CA LEU A 370 12.61 -7.95 -1.74
C LEU A 370 12.91 -9.38 -2.18
N VAL A 371 11.89 -10.22 -2.32
CA VAL A 371 12.03 -11.67 -2.56
C VAL A 371 12.17 -12.04 -4.05
N ALA A 372 11.60 -11.24 -4.95
CA ALA A 372 11.64 -11.51 -6.38
C ALA A 372 13.04 -11.27 -6.96
N ARG A 373 13.79 -12.36 -7.13
CA ARG A 373 15.02 -12.38 -7.93
C ARG A 373 14.66 -12.33 -9.43
N ARG A 374 15.52 -11.68 -10.23
CA ARG A 374 15.38 -11.67 -11.70
C ARG A 374 15.30 -13.11 -12.22
N PRO A 375 14.35 -13.42 -13.11
CA PRO A 375 14.26 -14.75 -13.71
C PRO A 375 15.57 -15.10 -14.44
N ARG A 376 16.11 -16.31 -14.19
CA ARG A 376 17.30 -16.82 -14.88
C ARG A 376 16.97 -17.55 -16.18
N ALA A 377 15.78 -18.12 -16.28
CA ALA A 377 15.33 -18.90 -17.43
C ALA A 377 14.51 -18.06 -18.42
N PRO A 378 14.43 -18.45 -19.71
CA PRO A 378 13.54 -17.82 -20.66
C PRO A 378 12.07 -18.02 -20.24
N VAL A 379 11.45 -16.94 -19.76
CA VAL A 379 10.01 -16.86 -19.49
C VAL A 379 9.27 -16.72 -20.82
N ALA A 380 8.13 -17.40 -20.95
CA ALA A 380 7.19 -17.21 -22.04
C ALA A 380 6.82 -15.72 -22.20
N PRO A 381 6.52 -15.25 -23.43
CA PRO A 381 6.04 -13.89 -23.65
C PRO A 381 4.81 -13.57 -22.79
N ILE A 382 4.58 -12.28 -22.48
CA ILE A 382 3.40 -11.85 -21.74
C ILE A 382 2.16 -12.39 -22.45
N GLY A 383 1.42 -13.26 -21.77
CA GLY A 383 0.18 -13.80 -22.30
C GLY A 383 -0.89 -12.72 -22.36
N THR A 384 -1.79 -12.82 -23.34
CA THR A 384 -2.93 -11.89 -23.52
C THR A 384 -3.70 -11.67 -22.22
N GLY A 385 -3.93 -12.72 -21.41
CA GLY A 385 -4.61 -12.59 -20.13
C GLY A 385 -3.90 -11.69 -19.11
N THR A 386 -2.55 -11.68 -19.09
CA THR A 386 -1.80 -10.77 -18.20
C THR A 386 -1.91 -9.33 -18.69
N ALA A 387 -1.84 -9.09 -20.00
CA ALA A 387 -2.00 -7.76 -20.57
C ALA A 387 -3.42 -7.20 -20.32
N VAL A 388 -4.46 -8.03 -20.47
CA VAL A 388 -5.84 -7.70 -20.09
C VAL A 388 -5.95 -7.40 -18.60
N GLY A 389 -5.29 -8.18 -17.73
CA GLY A 389 -5.27 -7.92 -16.30
C GLY A 389 -4.71 -6.54 -15.94
N VAL A 390 -3.62 -6.12 -16.60
CA VAL A 390 -3.05 -4.76 -16.41
C VAL A 390 -4.05 -3.69 -16.86
N LEU A 391 -4.72 -3.89 -18.00
CA LEU A 391 -5.74 -2.97 -18.49
C LEU A 391 -6.93 -2.87 -17.52
N VAL A 392 -7.43 -4.01 -17.03
CA VAL A 392 -8.51 -4.06 -16.04
C VAL A 392 -8.11 -3.30 -14.79
N LEU A 393 -6.90 -3.48 -14.25
CA LEU A 393 -6.41 -2.73 -13.10
C LEU A 393 -6.38 -1.21 -13.35
N ALA A 394 -5.95 -0.78 -14.54
CA ALA A 394 -5.92 0.63 -14.91
C ALA A 394 -7.34 1.23 -14.99
N VAL A 395 -8.28 0.51 -15.59
CA VAL A 395 -9.69 0.91 -15.67
C VAL A 395 -10.34 0.92 -14.29
N SER A 396 -10.11 -0.10 -13.46
CA SER A 396 -10.56 -0.13 -12.07
C SER A 396 -10.00 1.03 -11.25
N GLY A 397 -8.78 1.47 -11.54
CA GLY A 397 -8.17 2.68 -10.98
C GLY A 397 -8.99 3.94 -11.18
N LEU A 398 -9.55 4.10 -12.38
CA LEU A 398 -10.42 5.21 -12.74
C LEU A 398 -11.81 5.05 -12.10
N LEU A 399 -12.44 3.89 -12.28
CA LEU A 399 -13.83 3.64 -11.86
C LEU A 399 -14.00 3.60 -10.34
N LEU A 400 -13.08 2.94 -9.63
CA LEU A 400 -13.17 2.74 -8.18
C LEU A 400 -12.52 3.87 -7.38
N ARG A 401 -11.98 4.91 -8.04
CA ARG A 401 -11.34 6.05 -7.36
C ARG A 401 -12.31 6.75 -6.42
N THR A 402 -13.54 6.92 -6.87
CA THR A 402 -14.61 7.64 -6.18
C THR A 402 -15.53 6.74 -5.37
N MET A 403 -15.38 5.41 -5.45
CA MET A 403 -16.18 4.49 -4.64
C MET A 403 -16.00 4.81 -3.15
N PRO A 404 -17.08 4.96 -2.36
CA PRO A 404 -16.99 5.30 -0.95
C PRO A 404 -16.15 4.27 -0.18
N VAL A 405 -15.49 4.78 0.86
CA VAL A 405 -14.56 4.02 1.70
C VAL A 405 -15.29 3.17 2.73
N LEU A 406 -16.48 3.63 3.11
CA LEU A 406 -17.32 3.03 4.14
C LEU A 406 -18.27 2.02 3.48
N PRO A 407 -18.52 0.87 4.13
CA PRO A 407 -19.72 0.10 3.84
C PRO A 407 -20.94 1.02 3.99
N LEU A 408 -21.83 0.98 2.99
CA LEU A 408 -23.05 1.78 3.00
C LEU A 408 -23.79 1.52 4.32
N GLN A 409 -24.12 2.59 5.05
CA GLN A 409 -25.00 2.51 6.21
C GLN A 409 -26.31 1.84 5.78
N THR A 410 -26.92 1.06 6.69
CA THR A 410 -28.10 0.23 6.43
C THR A 410 -29.19 1.03 5.72
N GLU A 411 -29.49 2.24 6.20
CA GLU A 411 -30.48 3.13 5.58
C GLU A 411 -30.15 3.55 4.14
N HIS A 412 -28.87 3.77 3.84
CA HIS A 412 -28.45 4.22 2.51
C HIS A 412 -28.49 3.05 1.51
N LEU A 413 -28.10 1.86 1.96
CA LEU A 413 -28.20 0.63 1.17
C LEU A 413 -29.66 0.28 0.90
N GLU A 414 -30.54 0.39 1.88
CA GLU A 414 -31.98 0.17 1.73
C GLU A 414 -32.60 1.13 0.72
N ARG A 415 -32.30 2.44 0.80
CA ARG A 415 -32.78 3.40 -0.20
C ARG A 415 -32.28 3.09 -1.62
N LEU A 416 -31.02 2.69 -1.76
CA LEU A 416 -30.43 2.28 -3.05
C LEU A 416 -31.07 1.00 -3.60
N LEU A 417 -31.31 0.00 -2.75
CA LEU A 417 -31.93 -1.28 -3.14
C LEU A 417 -33.42 -1.13 -3.46
N LEU A 418 -34.10 -0.19 -2.79
CA LEU A 418 -35.51 0.10 -3.01
C LEU A 418 -35.76 1.11 -4.15
N GLY A 419 -34.71 1.62 -4.79
CA GLY A 419 -34.82 2.60 -5.88
C GLY A 419 -35.37 3.97 -5.43
N LEU A 420 -35.28 4.28 -4.13
CA LEU A 420 -35.78 5.52 -3.52
C LEU A 420 -34.72 6.63 -3.52
N GLY A 421 -33.93 6.72 -4.60
CA GLY A 421 -32.78 7.62 -4.73
C GLY A 421 -33.13 9.02 -5.21
#